data_AF-A0A7Y2G705-F1
#
_entry.id   AF-A0A7Y2G705-F1
#
_cell.length_a   1.000
_cell.length_b   1.000
_cell.length_c   1.000
_cell.angle_alpha   90.00
_cell.angle_beta   90.00
_cell.angle_gamma   90.00
#
_symmetry.space_group_name_H-M   'P 1'
#
loop_
_entity.id
_entity.type
_entity.pdbx_description
1 polymer ?
#
loop_
_entity_poly.entity_id
_entity_poly.type
_entity_poly.pdbx_seq_one_letter_code
_entity_poly.pdbx_strand_id
1 'polypeptide(L)'
;PWSAPFTERLHAGLAAAEGRTEEAAARLERAAAGFAEREFALFAAACLRTHGELTGGTGGMDKVRKADAALAAAGVRNPARFARVLVPGFSA
;
A
#
# COMPACT_ATOMS: atom_id res chain seq x y z
N PRO A 1 -4.52 12.85 13.50
CA PRO A 1 -3.33 12.34 14.25
C PRO A 1 -2.25 11.83 13.28
N TRP A 2 -0.96 11.97 13.62
CA TRP A 2 0.14 11.50 12.75
C TRP A 2 0.16 9.98 12.54
N SER A 3 -0.35 9.23 13.53
CA SER A 3 -0.42 7.77 13.53
C SER A 3 -1.60 7.19 12.77
N ALA A 4 -2.60 8.00 12.39
CA ALA A 4 -3.82 7.52 11.73
C ALA A 4 -3.57 6.68 10.46
N PRO A 5 -2.71 7.08 9.50
CA PRO A 5 -2.43 6.25 8.33
C PRO A 5 -1.71 4.93 8.68
N PHE A 6 -0.93 4.90 9.77
CA PHE A 6 -0.35 3.65 10.28
C PHE A 6 -1.41 2.71 10.83
N THR A 7 -2.40 3.25 11.56
CA THR A 7 -3.55 2.49 12.05
C THR A 7 -4.39 1.90 10.91
N GLU A 8 -4.71 2.70 9.88
CA GLU A 8 -5.41 2.20 8.69
C GLU A 8 -4.63 1.08 8.00
N ARG A 9 -3.30 1.26 7.82
CA ARG A 9 -2.42 0.24 7.23
C ARG A 9 -2.42 -1.07 8.03
N LEU A 10 -2.39 -1.00 9.36
CA LEU A 10 -2.44 -2.20 10.22
C LEU A 10 -3.77 -2.93 10.11
N HIS A 11 -4.89 -2.19 10.16
CA HIS A 11 -6.22 -2.80 10.00
C HIS A 11 -6.44 -3.35 8.59
N ALA A 12 -5.79 -2.78 7.57
CA ALA A 12 -5.83 -3.34 6.22
C ALA A 12 -5.21 -4.75 6.18
N GLY A 13 -4.05 -4.93 6.82
CA GLY A 13 -3.41 -6.24 6.93
C GLY A 13 -4.27 -7.25 7.70
N LEU A 14 -4.92 -6.82 8.79
CA LEU A 14 -5.86 -7.68 9.53
C LEU A 14 -7.06 -8.10 8.65
N ALA A 15 -7.69 -7.16 7.96
CA ALA A 15 -8.80 -7.45 7.05
C ALA A 15 -8.38 -8.41 5.93
N ALA A 16 -7.19 -8.24 5.37
CA ALA A 16 -6.65 -9.15 4.36
C ALA A 16 -6.41 -10.56 4.91
N ALA A 17 -5.83 -10.68 6.11
CA ALA A 17 -5.61 -11.96 6.76
C ALA A 17 -6.92 -12.73 7.05
N GLU A 18 -8.03 -12.00 7.21
CA GLU A 18 -9.37 -12.56 7.42
C GLU A 18 -10.16 -12.75 6.11
N GLY A 19 -9.56 -12.51 4.94
CA GLY A 19 -10.22 -12.65 3.63
C GLY A 19 -11.20 -11.52 3.27
N ARG A 20 -11.20 -10.42 4.03
CA ARG A 20 -12.04 -9.23 3.77
C ARG A 20 -11.36 -8.29 2.77
N THR A 21 -11.20 -8.75 1.54
CA THR A 21 -10.41 -8.06 0.48
C THR A 21 -10.88 -6.64 0.20
N GLU A 22 -12.18 -6.40 0.08
CA GLU A 22 -12.72 -5.04 -0.21
C GLU A 22 -12.40 -4.06 0.93
N GLU A 23 -12.58 -4.49 2.18
CA GLU A 23 -12.25 -3.66 3.34
C GLU A 23 -10.74 -3.38 3.40
N ALA A 24 -9.91 -4.39 3.15
CA ALA A 24 -8.46 -4.24 3.11
C ALA A 24 -8.03 -3.24 2.03
N ALA A 25 -8.61 -3.30 0.83
CA ALA A 25 -8.35 -2.35 -0.25
C ALA A 25 -8.75 -0.91 0.14
N ALA A 26 -9.96 -0.71 0.66
CA ALA A 26 -10.43 0.60 1.10
C ALA A 26 -9.54 1.19 2.22
N ARG A 27 -9.05 0.35 3.14
CA ARG A 27 -8.11 0.77 4.19
C ARG A 27 -6.74 1.15 3.63
N LEU A 28 -6.20 0.39 2.67
CA LEU A 28 -4.93 0.73 2.00
C LEU A 28 -5.02 2.06 1.24
N GLU A 29 -6.14 2.34 0.59
CA GLU A 29 -6.36 3.61 -0.11
C GLU A 29 -6.35 4.79 0.87
N ARG A 30 -7.09 4.69 1.99
CA ARG A 30 -7.07 5.71 3.05
C ARG A 30 -5.69 5.88 3.67
N ALA A 31 -4.98 4.78 3.93
CA ALA A 31 -3.62 4.83 4.45
C ALA A 31 -2.68 5.56 3.47
N ALA A 32 -2.75 5.22 2.18
CA ALA A 32 -1.93 5.84 1.14
C ALA A 32 -2.17 7.35 1.03
N ALA A 33 -3.45 7.78 1.03
CA ALA A 33 -3.81 9.20 1.03
C ALA A 33 -3.29 9.92 2.29
N GLY A 34 -3.48 9.31 3.47
CA GLY A 34 -3.02 9.88 4.73
C GLY A 34 -1.50 10.00 4.84
N PHE A 35 -0.74 9.06 4.25
CA PHE A 35 0.71 9.16 4.14
C PHE A 35 1.15 10.24 3.15
N ALA A 36 0.47 10.37 2.01
CA ALA A 36 0.78 11.38 1.01
C ALA A 36 0.59 12.81 1.54
N GLU A 37 -0.50 13.08 2.25
CA GLU A 37 -0.76 14.36 2.93
C GLU A 37 0.30 14.76 3.95
N ARG A 38 1.05 13.78 4.47
CA ARG A 38 2.03 13.93 5.56
C ARG A 38 3.46 13.70 5.08
N GLU A 39 3.68 13.75 3.77
CA GLU A 39 4.99 13.63 3.12
C GLU A 39 5.72 12.30 3.38
N PHE A 40 5.00 11.25 3.79
CA PHE A 40 5.52 9.89 3.90
C PHE A 40 5.44 9.15 2.55
N ALA A 41 6.11 9.70 1.53
CA ALA A 41 5.96 9.27 0.13
C ALA A 41 6.23 7.77 -0.10
N LEU A 42 7.24 7.20 0.56
CA LEU A 42 7.56 5.77 0.48
C LEU A 42 6.44 4.88 1.04
N PHE A 43 5.83 5.28 2.15
CA PHE A 43 4.69 4.55 2.74
C PHE A 43 3.45 4.67 1.87
N ALA A 44 3.20 5.85 1.29
CA ALA A 44 2.08 6.07 0.37
C ALA A 44 2.21 5.18 -0.87
N ALA A 45 3.40 5.14 -1.48
CA ALA A 45 3.66 4.31 -2.65
C ALA A 45 3.57 2.82 -2.33
N ALA A 46 4.12 2.37 -1.20
CA ALA A 46 3.96 0.98 -0.75
C ALA A 46 2.48 0.63 -0.50
N CYS A 47 1.74 1.55 0.14
CA CYS A 47 0.27 1.65 0.21
C CYS A 47 -0.44 1.21 -1.07
N LEU A 48 -0.18 2.02 -2.09
CA LEU A 48 -0.80 1.93 -3.41
C LEU A 48 -0.39 0.67 -4.16
N ARG A 49 0.88 0.25 -4.01
CA ARG A 49 1.39 -0.98 -4.62
C ARG A 49 0.65 -2.20 -4.10
N THR A 50 0.59 -2.36 -2.77
CA THR A 50 -0.11 -3.47 -2.12
C THR A 50 -1.60 -3.44 -2.43
N HIS A 51 -2.22 -2.26 -2.52
CA HIS A 51 -3.61 -2.13 -2.98
C HIS A 51 -3.77 -2.67 -4.40
N GLY A 52 -2.87 -2.32 -5.32
CA GLY A 52 -2.90 -2.78 -6.69
C GLY A 52 -2.74 -4.30 -6.81
N GLU A 53 -1.86 -4.90 -6.01
CA GLU A 53 -1.69 -6.36 -5.93
C GLU A 53 -2.96 -7.04 -5.40
N LEU A 54 -3.55 -6.50 -4.34
CA LEU A 54 -4.75 -7.06 -3.71
C LEU A 54 -5.98 -7.01 -4.63
N THR A 55 -6.14 -5.92 -5.38
CA THR A 55 -7.34 -5.72 -6.24
C THR A 55 -7.20 -6.32 -7.63
N GLY A 56 -5.98 -6.53 -8.12
CA GLY A 56 -5.72 -7.14 -9.41
C GLY A 56 -6.37 -6.41 -10.59
N GLY A 57 -6.49 -7.10 -11.73
CA GLY A 57 -7.05 -6.56 -12.96
C GLY A 57 -6.26 -5.36 -13.52
N THR A 58 -6.79 -4.75 -14.58
CA THR A 58 -6.14 -3.60 -15.24
C THR A 58 -5.96 -2.41 -14.29
N GLY A 59 -7.01 -2.09 -13.52
CA GLY A 59 -7.00 -0.99 -12.56
C GLY A 59 -6.08 -1.20 -11.36
N GLY A 60 -5.82 -2.45 -10.93
CA GLY A 60 -4.83 -2.77 -9.91
C GLY A 60 -3.41 -2.76 -10.47
N MET A 61 -3.19 -3.30 -11.67
CA MET A 61 -1.89 -3.28 -12.35
C MET A 61 -1.40 -1.85 -12.63
N ASP A 62 -2.30 -0.92 -12.94
CA ASP A 62 -1.96 0.49 -13.09
C ASP A 62 -1.48 1.12 -11.77
N LYS A 63 -2.07 0.74 -10.63
CA LYS A 63 -1.63 1.19 -9.30
C LYS A 63 -0.24 0.63 -8.96
N VAL A 64 0.00 -0.65 -9.22
CA VAL A 64 1.31 -1.28 -9.06
C VAL A 64 2.37 -0.54 -9.87
N ARG A 65 2.11 -0.29 -11.16
CA ARG A 65 3.05 0.40 -12.06
C ARG A 65 3.41 1.81 -11.57
N LYS A 66 2.40 2.60 -11.17
CA LYS A 66 2.60 3.96 -10.64
C LYS A 66 3.40 3.94 -9.35
N ALA A 67 3.08 3.01 -8.45
CA ALA A 67 3.79 2.87 -7.19
C ALA A 67 5.24 2.41 -7.37
N ASP A 68 5.49 1.45 -8.27
CA ASP A 68 6.84 0.97 -8.59
C ASP A 68 7.70 2.10 -9.16
N ALA A 69 7.13 2.94 -10.05
CA ALA A 69 7.82 4.11 -10.58
C ALA A 69 8.16 5.13 -9.48
N ALA A 70 7.24 5.40 -8.56
CA ALA A 70 7.47 6.31 -7.43
C ALA A 70 8.55 5.78 -6.47
N LEU A 71 8.52 4.48 -6.15
CA LEU A 71 9.54 3.83 -5.31
C LEU A 71 10.91 3.85 -5.99
N ALA A 72 10.97 3.54 -7.29
CA ALA A 72 12.21 3.60 -8.05
C ALA A 72 12.80 5.01 -8.11
N ALA A 73 11.97 6.04 -8.32
CA ALA A 73 12.40 7.44 -8.29
C ALA A 73 12.97 7.87 -6.93
N ALA A 74 12.52 7.24 -5.84
CA ALA A 74 13.05 7.43 -4.50
C ALA A 74 14.28 6.55 -4.17
N GLY A 75 14.87 5.87 -5.18
CA GLY A 75 16.08 5.06 -5.03
C GLY A 75 15.85 3.61 -4.58
N VAL A 76 14.59 3.15 -4.52
CA VAL A 76 14.28 1.76 -4.14
C VAL A 76 14.59 0.82 -5.30
N ARG A 77 15.58 -0.06 -5.10
CA ARG A 77 16.01 -1.03 -6.13
C ARG A 77 15.01 -2.17 -6.39
N ASN A 78 14.29 -2.61 -5.36
CA ASN A 78 13.28 -3.66 -5.47
C ASN A 78 11.98 -3.19 -4.81
N PRO A 79 11.11 -2.48 -5.57
CA PRO A 79 9.84 -1.96 -5.07
C PRO A 79 8.96 -3.00 -4.41
N ALA A 80 8.92 -4.22 -4.97
CA ALA A 80 8.10 -5.30 -4.46
C ALA A 80 8.52 -5.77 -3.07
N ARG A 81 9.80 -6.10 -2.92
CA ARG A 81 10.34 -6.51 -1.62
C ARG A 81 10.26 -5.38 -0.60
N PHE A 82 10.52 -4.15 -1.02
CA PHE A 82 10.48 -2.99 -0.14
C PHE A 82 9.07 -2.69 0.37
N ALA A 83 8.05 -2.76 -0.51
CA ALA A 83 6.66 -2.56 -0.11
C ALA A 83 6.22 -3.59 0.95
N ARG A 84 6.63 -4.86 0.84
CA ARG A 84 6.34 -5.89 1.85
C ARG A 84 6.93 -5.59 3.25
N VAL A 85 8.04 -4.86 3.32
CA VAL A 85 8.62 -4.42 4.60
C VAL A 85 7.78 -3.32 5.22
N LEU A 86 7.31 -2.36 4.42
CA LEU A 86 6.54 -1.21 4.91
C LEU A 86 5.06 -1.54 5.16
N VAL A 87 4.51 -2.49 4.40
CA VAL A 87 3.11 -2.90 4.41
C VAL A 87 3.02 -4.42 4.59
N PRO A 88 3.31 -4.92 5.81
CA PRO A 88 3.18 -6.34 6.14
C PRO A 88 1.70 -6.75 6.26
N GLY A 89 1.46 -8.06 6.33
CA GLY A 89 0.11 -8.63 6.52
C GLY A 89 -0.61 -9.03 5.24
N PHE A 90 0.07 -8.99 4.10
CA PHE A 90 -0.45 -9.40 2.79
C PHE A 90 0.42 -10.54 2.26
N SER A 91 -0.19 -11.71 2.12
CA SER A 91 0.42 -12.85 1.44
C SER A 91 0.14 -12.71 -0.06
N ALA A 92 1.19 -12.75 -0.88
CA ALA A 92 1.05 -13.02 -2.31
C ALA A 92 1.06 -14.53 -2.52
#